data_AF-A0A3D0NJQ9-F1
#
_entry.id   AF-A0A3D0NJQ9-F1
#
_cell.length_a   1.000
_cell.length_b   1.000
_cell.length_c   1.000
_cell.angle_alpha   90.00
_cell.angle_beta   90.00
_cell.angle_gamma   90.00
#
_symmetry.space_group_name_H-M   'P 1'
#
loop_
_entity.id
_entity.type
_entity.pdbx_description
1 polymer ?
#
loop_
_entity_poly.entity_id
_entity_poly.type
_entity_poly.pdbx_seq_one_letter_code
_entity_poly.pdbx_strand_id
1 'polypeptide(L)'
;MMEFAVLLVIVGALALLIGPRLMGRRGPRGEMARGTLLVTGVSPRPDAPGEQFVTISGVINGPGVDEHVVYQQMAVDTGNWPTMGQLIPVAFSPKNPDRWMFAPPEQPGI
;
A
#
# COMPACT_ATOMS: atom_id res chain seq x y z
N MET A 1 46.70 11.03 -9.94
CA MET A 1 46.60 9.87 -9.02
C MET A 1 45.76 10.18 -7.77
N MET A 2 46.02 11.31 -7.07
CA MET A 2 45.23 11.71 -5.89
C MET A 2 43.77 12.06 -6.20
N GLU A 3 43.46 12.53 -7.41
CA GLU A 3 42.08 12.87 -7.81
C GLU A 3 41.15 11.66 -7.75
N PHE A 4 41.62 10.47 -8.13
CA PHE A 4 40.83 9.23 -8.05
C PHE A 4 40.54 8.84 -6.60
N ALA A 5 41.51 9.03 -5.70
CA ALA A 5 41.33 8.77 -4.28
C ALA A 5 40.30 9.73 -3.66
N VAL A 6 40.37 11.02 -4.01
CA VAL A 6 39.42 12.04 -3.56
C VAL A 6 38.01 11.74 -4.10
N LEU A 7 37.90 11.35 -5.37
CA LEU A 7 36.62 11.00 -5.98
C LEU A 7 35.96 9.79 -5.30
N LEU A 8 36.74 8.74 -4.98
CA LEU A 8 36.24 7.58 -4.24
C LEU A 8 35.74 7.94 -2.84
N VAL A 9 36.43 8.83 -2.14
CA VAL A 9 36.01 9.30 -0.81
C VAL A 9 34.69 10.07 -0.90
N ILE A 10 34.54 10.96 -1.89
CA ILE A 10 33.30 11.73 -2.07
C ILE A 10 32.14 10.80 -2.42
N VAL A 11 32.32 9.87 -3.36
CA VAL A 11 31.27 8.91 -3.76
C VAL A 11 30.91 8.00 -2.58
N GLY A 12 31.89 7.52 -1.82
CA GLY A 12 31.66 6.72 -0.61
C GLY A 12 30.87 7.49 0.46
N ALA A 13 31.22 8.76 0.71
CA ALA A 13 30.50 9.62 1.65
C ALA A 13 29.05 9.86 1.19
N LEU A 14 28.84 10.11 -0.11
CA LEU A 14 27.49 10.25 -0.68
C LEU A 14 26.68 8.96 -0.53
N ALA A 15 27.30 7.80 -0.81
CA ALA A 15 26.67 6.50 -0.67
C ALA A 15 26.27 6.20 0.78
N LEU A 16 27.08 6.59 1.77
CA LEU A 16 26.76 6.45 3.19
C LEU A 16 25.63 7.38 3.64
N LEU A 17 25.53 8.59 3.08
CA LEU A 17 24.47 9.55 3.41
C LEU A 17 23.13 9.21 2.75
N ILE A 18 23.17 8.77 1.49
CA ILE A 18 21.99 8.53 0.65
C ILE A 18 21.54 7.07 0.73
N GLY A 19 22.47 6.13 0.86
CA GLY A 19 22.22 4.69 0.91
C GLY A 19 21.13 4.30 1.90
N PRO A 20 21.21 4.70 3.19
CA PRO A 20 20.18 4.39 4.18
C PRO A 20 18.80 4.96 3.82
N ARG A 21 18.73 6.13 3.17
CA ARG A 21 17.44 6.74 2.76
C ARG A 21 16.83 6.06 1.54
N LEU A 22 17.65 5.58 0.61
CA LEU A 22 17.19 4.79 -0.54
C LEU A 22 16.82 3.36 -0.15
N MET A 23 17.57 2.75 0.77
CA MET A 23 17.30 1.40 1.29
C MET A 23 16.16 1.40 2.31
N GLY A 24 15.96 2.49 3.05
CA GLY A 24 14.81 2.67 3.96
C GLY A 24 13.46 2.79 3.25
N ARG A 25 13.44 3.18 1.97
CA ARG A 25 12.25 3.03 1.11
C ARG A 25 11.96 1.57 0.73
N ARG A 26 12.92 0.67 0.92
CA ARG A 26 12.79 -0.80 0.81
C ARG A 26 12.93 -1.48 2.18
N GLY A 27 12.50 -0.82 3.26
CA GLY A 27 12.31 -1.50 4.54
C GLY A 27 11.36 -2.69 4.36
N PRO A 28 11.52 -3.78 5.14
CA PRO A 28 10.63 -4.94 5.07
C PRO A 28 9.21 -4.41 5.12
N ARG A 29 8.37 -4.73 4.11
CA ARG A 29 6.95 -4.34 4.02
C ARG A 29 6.41 -4.24 5.45
N GLY A 30 6.33 -3.01 5.98
CA GLY A 30 6.24 -2.80 7.42
C GLY A 30 5.06 -3.58 7.91
N GLU A 31 5.33 -4.61 8.73
CA GLU A 31 4.43 -5.71 9.11
C GLU A 31 2.97 -5.37 8.82
N MET A 32 2.54 -5.67 7.58
CA MET A 32 1.21 -5.28 7.12
C MET A 32 0.26 -6.21 7.85
N ALA A 33 -0.52 -5.68 8.78
CA ALA A 33 -1.55 -6.43 9.45
C ALA A 33 -2.66 -6.73 8.45
N ARG A 34 -3.32 -7.88 8.65
CA ARG A 34 -4.54 -8.22 7.91
C ARG A 34 -5.75 -7.73 8.70
N GLY A 35 -6.68 -7.10 8.00
CA GLY A 35 -7.96 -6.66 8.55
C GLY A 35 -9.04 -6.67 7.49
N THR A 36 -10.15 -6.03 7.83
CA THR A 36 -11.31 -5.93 6.95
C THR A 36 -11.66 -4.46 6.72
N LEU A 37 -11.92 -4.11 5.47
CA LEU A 37 -12.48 -2.84 5.06
C LEU A 37 -13.99 -2.98 4.90
N LEU A 38 -14.76 -2.23 5.68
CA LEU A 38 -16.17 -1.98 5.41
C LEU A 38 -16.28 -0.82 4.43
N VAL A 39 -16.79 -1.07 3.23
CA VAL A 39 -16.95 -0.06 2.19
C VAL A 39 -18.15 0.84 2.49
N THR A 40 -17.92 2.15 2.58
CA THR A 40 -18.95 3.17 2.87
C THR A 40 -19.14 4.18 1.74
N GLY A 41 -18.28 4.15 0.72
CA GLY A 41 -18.39 4.97 -0.49
C GLY A 41 -17.58 4.35 -1.62
N VAL A 42 -18.14 4.35 -2.83
CA VAL A 42 -17.46 3.87 -4.04
C VAL A 42 -17.80 4.78 -5.21
N SER A 43 -16.80 5.18 -5.99
CA SER A 43 -17.03 5.92 -7.23
C SER A 43 -17.83 5.07 -8.24
N PRO A 44 -18.67 5.70 -9.09
CA PRO A 44 -19.41 4.99 -10.13
C PRO A 44 -18.49 4.12 -11.00
N ARG A 45 -18.95 2.92 -11.32
CA ARG A 45 -18.26 2.04 -12.27
C ARG A 45 -18.33 2.65 -13.68
N PRO A 46 -17.19 2.81 -14.38
CA PRO A 46 -17.18 3.28 -15.76
C PRO A 46 -17.70 2.19 -16.72
N ASP A 47 -18.25 2.63 -17.85
CA ASP A 47 -18.66 1.75 -18.95
C ASP A 47 -17.47 1.45 -19.89
N ALA A 48 -16.39 0.94 -19.31
CA ALA A 48 -15.19 0.52 -20.02
C ALA A 48 -14.62 -0.74 -19.35
N PRO A 49 -14.31 -1.81 -20.10
CA PRO A 49 -13.75 -3.03 -19.52
C PRO A 49 -12.30 -2.84 -19.04
N GLY A 50 -11.82 -3.80 -18.24
CA GLY A 50 -10.44 -3.86 -17.75
C GLY A 50 -10.19 -3.07 -16.47
N GLU A 51 -8.91 -2.74 -16.23
CA GLU A 51 -8.47 -1.96 -15.07
C GLU A 51 -8.91 -0.51 -15.17
N GLN A 52 -9.65 -0.06 -14.15
CA GLN A 52 -10.14 1.30 -14.05
C GLN A 52 -9.90 1.84 -12.63
N PHE A 53 -9.84 3.16 -12.50
CA PHE A 53 -9.61 3.78 -11.19
C PHE A 53 -10.91 3.88 -10.40
N VAL A 54 -10.95 3.22 -9.26
CA VAL A 54 -12.02 3.34 -8.27
C VAL A 54 -11.55 4.19 -7.11
N THR A 55 -12.41 5.08 -6.64
CA THR A 55 -12.26 5.78 -5.35
C THR A 55 -13.12 5.07 -4.32
N ILE A 56 -12.50 4.62 -3.23
CA ILE A 56 -13.14 3.88 -2.15
C ILE A 56 -13.01 4.68 -0.87
N SER A 57 -14.12 4.88 -0.17
CA SER A 57 -14.14 5.24 1.24
C SER A 57 -14.67 4.09 2.07
N GLY A 58 -14.17 3.95 3.29
CA GLY A 58 -14.58 2.87 4.17
C GLY A 58 -13.96 2.97 5.54
N VAL A 59 -14.19 1.95 6.35
CA VAL A 59 -13.64 1.82 7.70
C VAL A 59 -12.84 0.53 7.79
N ILE A 60 -11.56 0.63 8.14
CA ILE A 60 -10.68 -0.51 8.39
C ILE A 60 -10.79 -0.91 9.85
N ASN A 61 -10.95 -2.21 10.09
CA ASN A 61 -10.85 -2.81 11.42
C ASN A 61 -9.85 -3.98 11.39
N GLY A 62 -8.97 -4.06 12.39
CA GLY A 62 -7.99 -5.13 12.51
C GLY A 62 -6.99 -4.93 13.65
N PRO A 63 -5.95 -5.79 13.75
CA PRO A 63 -4.97 -5.73 14.84
C PRO A 63 -4.30 -4.35 14.96
N GLY A 64 -4.46 -3.73 16.14
CA GLY A 64 -3.86 -2.43 16.45
C GLY A 64 -4.59 -1.21 15.85
N VAL A 65 -5.74 -1.41 15.20
CA VAL A 65 -6.56 -0.35 14.61
C VAL A 65 -8.04 -0.63 14.86
N ASP A 66 -8.62 0.12 15.79
CA ASP A 66 -10.05 0.12 16.05
C ASP A 66 -10.73 1.17 15.15
N GLU A 67 -11.40 0.70 14.10
CA GLU A 67 -12.30 1.48 13.23
C GLU A 67 -11.69 2.78 12.65
N HIS A 68 -10.76 2.63 11.70
CA HIS A 68 -10.13 3.77 11.03
C HIS A 68 -10.77 4.09 9.68
N VAL A 69 -11.27 5.32 9.51
CA VAL A 69 -11.84 5.78 8.24
C VAL A 69 -10.72 5.99 7.22
N VAL A 70 -10.86 5.41 6.04
CA VAL A 70 -9.92 5.54 4.94
C VAL A 70 -10.59 6.06 3.68
N TYR A 71 -9.77 6.67 2.83
CA TYR A 71 -10.14 7.11 1.49
C TYR A 71 -8.96 6.86 0.54
N GLN A 72 -9.15 6.05 -0.50
CA GLN A 72 -8.08 5.74 -1.45
C GLN A 72 -8.61 5.56 -2.86
N GLN A 73 -7.82 6.00 -3.85
CA GLN A 73 -8.04 5.69 -5.26
C GLN A 73 -7.07 4.60 -5.71
N MET A 74 -7.55 3.56 -6.38
CA MET A 74 -6.73 2.44 -6.87
C MET A 74 -7.27 1.86 -8.18
N ALA A 75 -6.42 1.13 -8.90
CA ALA A 75 -6.81 0.41 -10.10
C ALA A 75 -7.48 -0.92 -9.73
N VAL A 76 -8.68 -1.15 -10.26
CA VAL A 76 -9.46 -2.38 -10.06
C VAL A 76 -10.06 -2.79 -11.39
N ASP A 77 -10.07 -4.09 -11.64
CA ASP A 77 -10.78 -4.65 -12.79
C ASP A 77 -12.29 -4.39 -12.64
N THR A 78 -12.92 -3.87 -13.69
CA THR A 78 -14.37 -3.57 -13.67
C THR A 78 -15.25 -4.78 -13.39
N GLY A 79 -14.80 -6.01 -13.68
CA GLY A 79 -15.48 -7.24 -13.30
C GLY A 79 -15.56 -7.47 -11.78
N ASN A 80 -14.66 -6.84 -11.01
CA ASN A 80 -14.56 -6.95 -9.55
C ASN A 80 -14.79 -5.60 -8.85
N TRP A 81 -15.61 -4.72 -9.43
CA TRP A 81 -15.86 -3.39 -8.87
C TRP A 81 -16.45 -3.47 -7.46
N PRO A 82 -15.88 -2.77 -6.46
CA PRO A 82 -16.39 -2.77 -5.10
C PRO A 82 -17.83 -2.26 -5.01
N THR A 83 -18.54 -2.70 -3.97
CA THR A 83 -19.91 -2.26 -3.70
C THR A 83 -20.05 -1.70 -2.28
N MET A 84 -21.03 -0.82 -2.10
CA MET A 84 -21.36 -0.25 -0.79
C MET A 84 -21.77 -1.35 0.21
N GLY A 85 -21.24 -1.29 1.44
CA GLY A 85 -21.49 -2.28 2.48
C GLY A 85 -20.67 -3.57 2.35
N GLN A 86 -19.86 -3.70 1.30
CA GLN A 86 -18.99 -4.86 1.13
C GLN A 86 -17.90 -4.90 2.19
N LEU A 87 -17.62 -6.10 2.71
CA LEU A 87 -16.47 -6.38 3.55
C LEU A 87 -15.35 -6.94 2.67
N ILE A 88 -14.22 -6.22 2.59
CA ILE A 88 -13.08 -6.60 1.74
C ILE A 88 -11.86 -6.87 2.64
N PRO A 89 -11.21 -8.04 2.52
CA PRO A 89 -9.94 -8.30 3.17
C PRO A 89 -8.87 -7.31 2.70
N VAL A 90 -8.19 -6.65 3.65
CA VAL A 90 -7.14 -5.67 3.37
C VAL A 90 -5.88 -5.96 4.18
N ALA A 91 -4.75 -5.59 3.60
CA ALA A 91 -3.49 -5.49 4.30
C ALA A 91 -3.23 -4.00 4.57
N PHE A 92 -2.95 -3.63 5.82
CA PHE A 92 -2.74 -2.23 6.23
C PHE A 92 -1.53 -2.10 7.17
N SER A 93 -0.96 -0.90 7.28
CA SER A 93 0.07 -0.63 8.28
C SER A 93 -0.57 -0.20 9.61
N PRO A 94 -0.35 -0.90 10.73
CA PRO A 94 -0.90 -0.49 12.03
C PRO A 94 -0.43 0.91 12.48
N LYS A 95 0.75 1.35 12.03
CA LYS A 95 1.30 2.67 12.34
C LYS A 95 0.71 3.79 11.46
N ASN A 96 0.16 3.44 10.30
CA ASN A 96 -0.44 4.39 9.36
C ASN A 96 -1.51 3.65 8.52
N PRO A 97 -2.76 3.57 8.99
CA PRO A 97 -3.79 2.77 8.34
C PRO A 97 -4.25 3.29 6.97
N ASP A 98 -3.95 4.56 6.62
CA ASP A 98 -4.13 5.09 5.26
C ASP A 98 -3.26 4.36 4.22
N ARG A 99 -2.17 3.71 4.68
CA ARG A 99 -1.35 2.84 3.85
C ARG A 99 -1.90 1.42 3.89
N TRP A 100 -2.84 1.16 3.00
CA TRP A 100 -3.46 -0.15 2.84
C TRP A 100 -3.55 -0.55 1.36
N MET A 101 -3.84 -1.83 1.13
CA MET A 101 -4.13 -2.44 -0.16
C MET A 101 -5.05 -3.65 0.05
N PHE A 102 -5.70 -4.12 -1.02
CA PHE A 102 -6.41 -5.40 -0.94
C PHE A 102 -5.47 -6.53 -0.54
N ALA A 103 -5.94 -7.39 0.35
CA ALA A 103 -5.17 -8.57 0.71
C ALA A 103 -5.12 -9.52 -0.50
N PRO A 104 -3.98 -10.17 -0.77
CA PRO A 104 -3.93 -11.25 -1.74
C PRO A 104 -4.96 -12.32 -1.37
N PRO A 105 -5.60 -12.97 -2.36
CA PRO A 105 -6.49 -14.09 -2.10
C PRO A 105 -5.73 -15.13 -1.26
N GLU A 106 -6.40 -15.64 -0.22
CA GLU A 106 -5.82 -16.64 0.66
C GLU A 106 -5.53 -17.88 -0.19
N GLN A 107 -4.25 -18.22 -0.35
CA GLN A 107 -3.89 -19.45 -1.07
C GLN A 107 -4.49 -20.62 -0.29
N PRO A 108 -5.32 -21.47 -0.92
CA PRO A 108 -5.83 -22.66 -0.27
C PRO A 108 -4.65 -23.47 0.26
N GLY A 109 -4.62 -23.75 1.55
CA GLY A 109 -3.62 -24.63 2.13
C GLY A 109 -3.65 -25.98 1.41
N ILE A 110 -2.50 -26.39 0.90
CA ILE A 110 -2.28 -27.75 0.35
C ILE A 110 -2.35 -28.79 1.45
#